data_AF-A0A3M0ZDT5-F1
#
_entry.id   AF-A0A3M0ZDT5-F1
#
_cell.length_a   1.000
_cell.length_b   1.000
_cell.length_c   1.000
_cell.angle_alpha   90.00
_cell.angle_beta   90.00
_cell.angle_gamma   90.00
#
_symmetry.space_group_name_H-M   'P 1'
#
loop_
_entity.id
_entity.type
_entity.pdbx_description
1 polymer ?
#
loop_
_entity_poly.entity_id
_entity_poly.type
_entity_poly.pdbx_seq_one_letter_code
_entity_poly.pdbx_strand_id
1 'polypeptide(L)'
;MAEYRKKLIEVALPLKEINEQSAREKSIRHGHPSTLHLWWARRPLAACRAVLFAQLVDDPSSDPAYRRPDGSVDEERAGNKRAELFNLIEELVRWENSNNPRVISKARAEIARCVASRKIERGELKKETIIYGPHTPGHGTQASRLQNAGRVPALHEEHPDGPLPNDGRYTAWQVACRLAPAKVVNHFLANYAPPVLDPFAGGGSIPLEAQRLGLRAHASDLNPVPVLINKALIEIPPRFAGLPPVNPARKADLWSTLSGQNAHAWNADVSPAKEKNCGQDSRGPYNGAQGLAEDVRYYGQWMRDEAEKRIGHLYPKVKITQEMVDDGRPDLEPYLGRELTVIAWLWARTVASPDPSVGGKHVPLVRSFWLSKKKGKEAYVQPVVNREKGTYEFKVRVGKPKDGFDPGKG
;
A
#
# COMPACT_ATOMS: atom_id res chain seq x y z
N MET A 1 -1.23 -15.13 -39.68
CA MET A 1 -1.61 -14.66 -38.32
C MET A 1 -0.45 -15.00 -37.39
N ALA A 2 -0.05 -14.11 -36.48
CA ALA A 2 0.99 -14.43 -35.50
C ALA A 2 0.55 -15.63 -34.65
N GLU A 3 1.47 -16.57 -34.39
CA GLU A 3 1.20 -17.75 -33.58
C GLU A 3 0.87 -17.36 -32.14
N TYR A 4 -0.05 -18.11 -31.51
CA TYR A 4 -0.40 -17.88 -30.11
C TYR A 4 0.79 -18.25 -29.21
N ARG A 5 1.36 -17.27 -28.51
CA ARG A 5 2.34 -17.55 -27.45
C ARG A 5 1.63 -17.79 -26.12
N LYS A 6 1.90 -18.91 -25.45
CA LYS A 6 1.42 -19.15 -24.08
C LYS A 6 2.06 -18.15 -23.11
N LYS A 7 1.28 -17.68 -22.15
CA LYS A 7 1.73 -16.89 -21.01
C LYS A 7 2.17 -17.79 -19.87
N LEU A 8 3.05 -17.28 -19.02
CA LEU A 8 3.55 -18.03 -17.87
C LEU A 8 2.40 -18.50 -16.95
N ILE A 9 1.38 -17.65 -16.78
CA ILE A 9 0.18 -17.97 -15.98
C ILE A 9 -0.61 -19.18 -16.49
N GLU A 10 -0.51 -19.51 -17.78
CA GLU A 10 -1.22 -20.64 -18.39
C GLU A 10 -0.48 -21.98 -18.22
N VAL A 11 0.78 -21.95 -17.79
CA VAL A 11 1.64 -23.12 -17.70
C VAL A 11 1.89 -23.48 -16.24
N ALA A 12 2.54 -22.60 -15.49
CA ALA A 12 2.85 -22.87 -14.09
C ALA A 12 3.25 -21.60 -13.32
N LEU A 13 3.03 -21.62 -12.01
CA LEU A 13 3.39 -20.57 -11.06
C LEU A 13 3.92 -21.20 -9.76
N PRO A 14 4.82 -20.51 -9.02
CA PRO A 14 5.26 -20.94 -7.69
C PRO A 14 4.14 -20.70 -6.66
N LEU A 15 3.08 -21.53 -6.73
CA LEU A 15 1.86 -21.36 -5.95
C LEU A 15 2.10 -21.46 -4.44
N LYS A 16 3.05 -22.30 -4.02
CA LYS A 16 3.40 -22.45 -2.60
C LYS A 16 3.87 -21.11 -2.03
N GLU A 17 4.84 -20.48 -2.68
CA GLU A 17 5.45 -19.23 -2.24
C GLU A 17 4.46 -18.06 -2.35
N ILE A 18 3.65 -18.02 -3.41
CA ILE A 18 2.56 -17.03 -3.55
C ILE A 18 1.56 -17.15 -2.40
N ASN A 19 1.14 -18.37 -2.06
CA ASN A 19 0.16 -18.62 -1.00
C ASN A 19 0.72 -18.31 0.38
N GLU A 20 1.97 -18.71 0.66
CA GLU A 20 2.65 -18.41 1.92
C GLU A 20 2.77 -16.89 2.15
N GLN A 21 3.21 -16.13 1.13
CA GLN A 21 3.29 -14.66 1.26
C GLN A 21 1.91 -14.00 1.34
N SER A 22 0.91 -14.54 0.63
CA SER A 22 -0.48 -14.05 0.69
C SER A 22 -1.12 -14.29 2.07
N ALA A 23 -0.76 -15.37 2.77
CA ALA A 23 -1.18 -15.60 4.15
C ALA A 23 -0.44 -14.66 5.12
N ARG A 24 0.88 -14.51 4.93
CA ARG A 24 1.75 -13.68 5.78
C ARG A 24 1.37 -12.21 5.75
N GLU A 25 0.97 -11.65 4.60
CA GLU A 25 0.64 -10.22 4.51
C GLU A 25 -0.49 -9.78 5.46
N LYS A 26 -1.38 -10.68 5.89
CA LYS A 26 -2.48 -10.37 6.81
C LYS A 26 -2.00 -9.91 8.19
N SER A 27 -0.79 -10.28 8.60
CA SER A 27 -0.20 -9.90 9.88
C SER A 27 0.68 -8.65 9.80
N ILE A 28 0.92 -8.11 8.60
CA ILE A 28 1.77 -6.93 8.41
C ILE A 28 1.00 -5.68 8.87
N ARG A 29 1.67 -4.85 9.67
CA ARG A 29 1.09 -3.65 10.29
C ARG A 29 1.80 -2.34 9.94
N HIS A 30 2.96 -2.40 9.29
CA HIS A 30 3.72 -1.22 8.93
C HIS A 30 3.85 -1.07 7.42
N GLY A 31 3.56 0.13 6.91
CA GLY A 31 3.70 0.49 5.49
C GLY A 31 2.75 -0.25 4.53
N HIS A 32 1.91 -1.14 5.03
CA HIS A 32 1.01 -1.94 4.22
C HIS A 32 -0.29 -1.17 3.92
N PRO A 33 -0.80 -1.14 2.68
CA PRO A 33 -1.95 -0.30 2.31
C PRO A 33 -3.20 -0.50 3.17
N SER A 34 -3.41 -1.70 3.73
CA SER A 34 -4.55 -1.96 4.62
C SER A 34 -4.52 -1.16 5.93
N THR A 35 -3.39 -0.55 6.28
CA THR A 35 -3.29 0.30 7.48
C THR A 35 -3.75 1.73 7.21
N LEU A 36 -3.97 2.11 5.94
CA LEU A 36 -4.61 3.39 5.60
C LEU A 36 -6.12 3.31 5.86
N HIS A 37 -6.76 2.26 5.34
CA HIS A 37 -8.18 1.98 5.57
C HIS A 37 -8.46 0.49 5.39
N LEU A 38 -9.33 -0.07 6.23
CA LEU A 38 -9.76 -1.46 6.13
C LEU A 38 -10.92 -1.57 5.12
N TRP A 39 -10.69 -2.24 3.99
CA TRP A 39 -11.73 -2.58 3.02
C TRP A 39 -11.97 -4.09 2.99
N TRP A 40 -13.22 -4.54 3.06
CA TRP A 40 -13.58 -5.95 3.24
C TRP A 40 -13.23 -6.86 2.06
N ALA A 41 -13.09 -6.33 0.85
CA ALA A 41 -12.86 -7.10 -0.39
C ALA A 41 -11.41 -6.99 -0.90
N ARG A 42 -10.42 -6.93 -0.01
CA ARG A 42 -9.02 -6.70 -0.42
C ARG A 42 -8.35 -7.99 -0.92
N ARG A 43 -7.84 -7.96 -2.15
CA ARG A 43 -7.03 -9.06 -2.73
C ARG A 43 -5.59 -9.03 -2.20
N PRO A 44 -4.94 -10.20 -2.00
CA PRO A 44 -3.54 -10.23 -1.58
C PRO A 44 -2.60 -9.58 -2.59
N LEU A 45 -1.70 -8.72 -2.12
CA LEU A 45 -0.76 -8.00 -2.98
C LEU A 45 0.24 -8.95 -3.63
N ALA A 46 0.69 -9.97 -2.89
CA ALA A 46 1.55 -11.03 -3.40
C ALA A 46 0.92 -11.72 -4.62
N ALA A 47 -0.34 -12.16 -4.49
CA ALA A 47 -1.08 -12.78 -5.59
C ALA A 47 -1.30 -11.81 -6.76
N CYS A 48 -1.74 -10.58 -6.50
CA CYS A 48 -1.92 -9.57 -7.56
C CYS A 48 -0.63 -9.33 -8.35
N ARG A 49 0.50 -9.16 -7.68
CA ARG A 49 1.79 -8.92 -8.32
C ARG A 49 2.26 -10.10 -9.17
N ALA A 50 2.14 -11.32 -8.67
CA ALA A 50 2.52 -12.54 -9.40
C ALA A 50 1.65 -12.73 -10.65
N VAL A 51 0.33 -12.58 -10.53
CA VAL A 51 -0.62 -12.72 -11.65
C VAL A 51 -0.39 -11.62 -12.69
N LEU A 52 -0.20 -10.37 -12.26
CA LEU A 52 0.05 -9.25 -13.18
C LEU A 52 1.36 -9.41 -13.97
N PHE A 53 2.39 -9.98 -13.34
CA PHE A 53 3.64 -10.31 -14.01
C PHE A 53 3.45 -11.47 -15.01
N ALA A 54 2.88 -12.58 -14.53
CA ALA A 54 2.77 -13.81 -15.31
C ALA A 54 1.79 -13.75 -16.49
N GLN A 55 0.81 -12.83 -16.47
CA GLN A 55 -0.07 -12.60 -17.62
C GLN A 55 0.64 -11.84 -18.76
N LEU A 56 1.71 -11.09 -18.48
CA LEU A 56 2.43 -10.31 -19.49
C LEU A 56 3.67 -11.02 -20.01
N VAL A 57 4.29 -11.86 -19.18
CA VAL A 57 5.46 -12.66 -19.53
C VAL A 57 5.06 -13.92 -20.29
N ASP A 58 5.70 -14.15 -21.43
CA ASP A 58 5.53 -15.36 -22.23
C ASP A 58 6.18 -16.57 -21.54
N ASP A 59 5.56 -17.75 -21.62
CA ASP A 59 6.26 -18.98 -21.22
C ASP A 59 7.38 -19.24 -22.24
N PRO A 60 8.61 -19.59 -21.78
CA PRO A 60 9.75 -19.82 -22.69
C PRO A 60 9.51 -20.90 -23.74
N SER A 61 8.61 -21.86 -23.50
CA SER A 61 8.25 -22.88 -24.51
C SER A 61 7.52 -22.31 -25.72
N SER A 62 7.02 -21.07 -25.65
CA SER A 62 6.30 -20.40 -26.74
C SER A 62 7.00 -19.12 -27.21
N ASP A 63 8.21 -18.85 -26.71
CA ASP A 63 8.96 -17.65 -27.05
C ASP A 63 10.01 -17.98 -28.13
N PRO A 64 10.03 -17.27 -29.28
CA PRO A 64 10.96 -17.52 -30.38
C PRO A 64 12.43 -17.47 -29.96
N ALA A 65 12.76 -16.73 -28.90
CA ALA A 65 14.11 -16.67 -28.38
C ALA A 65 14.64 -18.06 -27.96
N TYR A 66 13.76 -19.02 -27.64
CA TYR A 66 14.10 -20.36 -27.14
C TYR A 66 13.77 -21.45 -28.18
N ARG A 67 13.73 -21.09 -29.46
CA ARG A 67 13.59 -22.03 -30.58
C ARG A 67 14.97 -22.41 -31.11
N ARG A 68 15.12 -23.66 -31.52
CA ARG A 68 16.26 -24.16 -32.29
C ARG A 68 16.11 -23.72 -33.77
N PRO A 69 17.19 -23.79 -34.59
CA PRO A 69 17.12 -23.46 -36.01
C PRO A 69 16.09 -24.28 -36.81
N ASP A 70 15.77 -25.49 -36.35
CA ASP A 70 14.73 -26.36 -36.93
C ASP A 70 13.30 -26.00 -36.49
N GLY A 71 13.13 -24.97 -35.66
CA GLY A 71 11.85 -24.52 -35.13
C GLY A 71 11.34 -25.30 -33.91
N SER A 72 12.06 -26.33 -33.45
CA SER A 72 11.72 -27.05 -32.21
C SER A 72 12.07 -26.23 -30.96
N VAL A 73 11.44 -26.55 -29.82
CA VAL A 73 11.74 -25.89 -28.54
C VAL A 73 13.11 -26.37 -28.04
N ASP A 74 13.97 -25.44 -27.65
CA ASP A 74 15.14 -25.75 -26.85
C ASP A 74 14.72 -25.96 -25.38
N GLU A 75 14.31 -27.19 -25.06
CA GLU A 75 13.72 -27.54 -23.75
C GLU A 75 14.62 -27.23 -22.55
N GLU A 76 15.93 -27.42 -22.69
CA GLU A 76 16.89 -27.11 -21.62
C GLU A 76 16.92 -25.61 -21.36
N ARG A 77 17.08 -24.82 -22.42
CA ARG A 77 17.15 -23.36 -22.30
C ARG A 77 15.81 -22.75 -21.87
N ALA A 78 14.70 -23.28 -22.37
CA ALA A 78 13.36 -22.90 -21.97
C ALA A 78 13.10 -23.25 -20.49
N GLY A 79 13.50 -24.46 -20.05
CA GLY A 79 13.41 -24.91 -18.67
C GLY A 79 14.21 -24.02 -17.70
N ASN A 80 15.47 -23.74 -18.05
CA ASN A 80 16.34 -22.84 -17.28
C ASN A 80 15.74 -21.44 -17.15
N LYS A 81 15.19 -20.89 -18.24
CA LYS A 81 14.50 -19.60 -18.18
C LYS A 81 13.25 -19.66 -17.30
N ARG A 82 12.45 -20.71 -17.38
CA ARG A 82 11.25 -20.85 -16.56
C ARG A 82 11.60 -20.85 -15.07
N ALA A 83 12.67 -21.56 -14.69
CA ALA A 83 13.20 -21.54 -13.33
C ALA A 83 13.67 -20.12 -12.90
N GLU A 84 14.35 -19.36 -13.77
CA GLU A 84 14.69 -17.95 -13.50
C GLU A 84 13.45 -17.09 -13.25
N LEU A 85 12.39 -17.28 -14.05
CA LEU A 85 11.13 -16.56 -13.91
C LEU A 85 10.41 -16.90 -12.59
N PHE A 86 10.47 -18.17 -12.16
CA PHE A 86 9.91 -18.58 -10.87
C PHE A 86 10.66 -17.96 -9.71
N ASN A 87 12.00 -18.03 -9.73
CA ASN A 87 12.84 -17.35 -8.73
C ASN A 87 12.52 -15.85 -8.66
N LEU A 88 12.30 -15.20 -9.80
CA LEU A 88 11.90 -13.80 -9.84
C LEU A 88 10.51 -13.57 -9.24
N ILE A 89 9.52 -14.44 -9.49
CA ILE A 89 8.20 -14.36 -8.85
C ILE A 89 8.34 -14.54 -7.34
N GLU A 90 9.12 -15.50 -6.87
CA GLU A 90 9.38 -15.72 -5.44
C GLU A 90 10.02 -14.50 -4.77
N GLU A 91 10.98 -13.85 -5.43
CA GLU A 91 11.52 -12.57 -4.99
C GLU A 91 10.45 -11.48 -4.98
N LEU A 92 9.64 -11.38 -6.04
CA LEU A 92 8.60 -10.36 -6.21
C LEU A 92 7.53 -10.46 -5.14
N VAL A 93 7.05 -11.64 -4.77
CA VAL A 93 5.91 -11.78 -3.85
C VAL A 93 6.21 -11.46 -2.39
N ARG A 94 7.49 -11.42 -2.01
CA ARG A 94 7.91 -11.04 -0.65
C ARG A 94 7.58 -9.58 -0.37
N TRP A 95 6.92 -9.32 0.75
CA TRP A 95 6.53 -7.95 1.13
C TRP A 95 7.73 -7.01 1.22
N GLU A 96 8.85 -7.51 1.75
CA GLU A 96 10.10 -6.78 1.91
C GLU A 96 10.67 -6.28 0.57
N ASN A 97 10.33 -6.96 -0.53
CA ASN A 97 10.78 -6.60 -1.87
C ASN A 97 9.78 -5.71 -2.62
N SER A 98 8.65 -5.32 -2.03
CA SER A 98 7.58 -4.58 -2.72
C SER A 98 8.01 -3.21 -3.27
N ASN A 99 9.11 -2.65 -2.74
CA ASN A 99 9.72 -1.40 -3.23
C ASN A 99 11.22 -1.59 -3.58
N ASN A 100 11.71 -2.84 -3.71
CA ASN A 100 13.11 -3.11 -4.01
C ASN A 100 13.42 -2.79 -5.49
N PRO A 101 14.26 -1.77 -5.78
CA PRO A 101 14.47 -1.31 -7.15
C PRO A 101 15.10 -2.39 -8.04
N ARG A 102 15.93 -3.28 -7.47
CA ARG A 102 16.57 -4.37 -8.23
C ARG A 102 15.54 -5.38 -8.72
N VAL A 103 14.66 -5.84 -7.82
CA VAL A 103 13.63 -6.84 -8.13
C VAL A 103 12.60 -6.26 -9.09
N ILE A 104 12.12 -5.05 -8.82
CA ILE A 104 11.15 -4.36 -9.68
C ILE A 104 11.73 -4.11 -11.08
N SER A 105 12.98 -3.66 -11.18
CA SER A 105 13.61 -3.40 -12.48
C SER A 105 13.78 -4.68 -13.31
N LYS A 106 14.14 -5.81 -12.68
CA LYS A 106 14.17 -7.12 -13.36
C LYS A 106 12.80 -7.51 -13.91
N ALA A 107 11.76 -7.38 -13.09
CA ALA A 107 10.38 -7.71 -13.49
C ALA A 107 9.90 -6.83 -14.64
N ARG A 108 10.12 -5.50 -14.54
CA ARG A 108 9.79 -4.54 -15.59
C ARG A 108 10.52 -4.83 -16.90
N ALA A 109 11.81 -5.16 -16.83
CA ALA A 109 12.60 -5.49 -18.01
C ALA A 109 12.10 -6.75 -18.71
N GLU A 110 11.71 -7.79 -17.95
CA GLU A 110 11.15 -9.00 -18.54
C GLU A 110 9.76 -8.77 -19.18
N ILE A 111 8.89 -8.01 -18.51
CA ILE A 111 7.60 -7.60 -19.09
C ILE A 111 7.83 -6.83 -20.40
N ALA A 112 8.71 -5.82 -20.38
CA ALA A 112 9.00 -4.99 -21.54
C ALA A 112 9.57 -5.82 -22.69
N ARG A 113 10.44 -6.80 -22.40
CA ARG A 113 11.00 -7.74 -23.37
C ARG A 113 9.90 -8.51 -24.10
N CYS A 114 9.01 -9.18 -23.36
CA CYS A 114 7.93 -9.98 -23.94
C CYS A 114 6.96 -9.11 -24.76
N VAL A 115 6.57 -7.95 -24.22
CA VAL A 115 5.67 -7.02 -24.90
C VAL A 115 6.29 -6.48 -26.19
N ALA A 116 7.55 -6.03 -26.15
CA ALA A 116 8.25 -5.53 -27.34
C ALA A 116 8.41 -6.62 -28.40
N SER A 117 8.86 -7.82 -28.00
CA SER A 117 9.00 -8.97 -28.90
C SER A 117 7.70 -9.31 -29.61
N ARG A 118 6.57 -9.39 -28.88
CA ARG A 118 5.26 -9.67 -29.48
C ARG A 118 4.80 -8.56 -30.43
N LYS A 119 4.96 -7.29 -30.05
CA LYS A 119 4.58 -6.17 -30.91
C LYS A 119 5.37 -6.15 -32.21
N ILE A 120 6.66 -6.49 -32.15
CA ILE A 120 7.51 -6.65 -33.33
C ILE A 120 7.04 -7.79 -34.22
N GLU A 121 6.81 -8.96 -33.64
CA GLU A 121 6.30 -10.14 -34.37
C GLU A 121 4.95 -9.88 -35.05
N ARG A 122 4.04 -9.15 -34.39
CA ARG A 122 2.73 -8.81 -34.95
C ARG A 122 2.77 -7.65 -35.96
N GLY A 123 3.93 -7.03 -36.18
CA GLY A 123 4.06 -5.85 -37.03
C GLY A 123 3.46 -4.57 -36.44
N GLU A 124 3.08 -4.57 -35.16
CA GLU A 124 2.55 -3.40 -34.44
C GLU A 124 3.66 -2.39 -34.10
N LEU A 125 4.93 -2.83 -34.09
CA LEU A 125 6.10 -2.02 -33.76
C LEU A 125 7.30 -2.46 -34.60
N LYS A 126 7.91 -1.56 -35.37
CA LYS A 126 9.13 -1.90 -36.14
C LYS A 126 10.34 -2.00 -35.22
N LYS A 127 11.32 -2.87 -35.53
CA LYS A 127 12.53 -3.08 -34.72
C LYS A 127 13.32 -1.77 -34.50
N GLU A 128 13.34 -0.92 -35.52
CA GLU A 128 14.09 0.35 -35.60
C GLU A 128 13.34 1.51 -34.94
N THR A 129 12.10 1.29 -34.48
CA THR A 129 11.29 2.35 -33.84
C THR A 129 12.03 2.91 -32.64
N ILE A 130 12.31 4.22 -32.63
CA ILE A 130 12.93 4.90 -31.51
C ILE A 130 11.91 5.00 -30.37
N ILE A 131 12.18 4.30 -29.27
CA ILE A 131 11.39 4.31 -28.04
C ILE A 131 11.77 5.49 -27.15
N TYR A 132 13.04 5.90 -27.16
CA TYR A 132 13.53 6.95 -26.27
C TYR A 132 14.73 7.66 -26.92
N GLY A 133 14.78 9.00 -26.90
CA GLY A 133 15.87 9.81 -27.48
C GLY A 133 15.63 11.33 -27.43
N PRO A 134 16.56 12.17 -27.89
CA PRO A 134 16.50 13.64 -27.76
C PRO A 134 15.34 14.33 -28.52
N HIS A 135 14.66 13.64 -29.43
CA HIS A 135 13.47 14.13 -30.13
C HIS A 135 12.19 13.35 -29.81
N THR A 136 12.15 12.55 -28.73
CA THR A 136 10.87 12.07 -28.24
C THR A 136 10.06 13.28 -27.77
N PRO A 137 8.84 13.55 -28.27
CA PRO A 137 8.00 14.63 -27.77
C PRO A 137 7.81 14.42 -26.27
N GLY A 138 8.48 15.25 -25.47
CA GLY A 138 8.45 15.15 -24.03
C GLY A 138 7.18 15.75 -23.48
N HIS A 139 6.37 14.93 -22.80
CA HIS A 139 5.96 15.37 -21.47
C HIS A 139 7.15 15.09 -20.54
N GLY A 140 7.79 16.18 -20.11
CA GLY A 140 9.17 16.22 -19.65
C GLY A 140 9.51 15.37 -18.43
N THR A 141 10.75 14.95 -18.34
CA THR A 141 11.72 15.49 -17.36
C THR A 141 13.08 14.83 -17.57
N GLN A 142 14.11 15.66 -17.44
CA GLN A 142 15.52 15.31 -17.56
C GLN A 142 15.88 14.20 -16.57
N ALA A 143 16.61 13.19 -17.03
CA ALA A 143 17.37 12.35 -16.11
C ALA A 143 18.70 12.02 -16.76
N SER A 144 19.75 12.57 -16.18
CA SER A 144 21.15 12.28 -16.44
C SER A 144 21.60 11.05 -15.65
N ARG A 145 22.40 10.23 -16.33
CA ARG A 145 23.47 9.33 -15.86
C ARG A 145 23.17 8.38 -14.69
N LEU A 146 23.07 7.10 -15.02
CA LEU A 146 23.66 6.02 -14.22
C LEU A 146 24.38 5.05 -15.18
N GLN A 147 25.71 5.07 -15.12
CA GLN A 147 26.57 4.02 -15.64
C GLN A 147 26.69 2.92 -14.59
N ASN A 148 26.57 1.67 -15.05
CA ASN A 148 27.09 0.40 -14.52
C ASN A 148 26.00 -0.68 -14.50
N ALA A 149 26.07 -1.56 -15.50
CA ALA A 149 25.53 -2.91 -15.42
C ALA A 149 26.52 -3.84 -16.11
N GLY A 150 26.99 -4.85 -15.38
CA GLY A 150 27.89 -5.89 -15.86
C GLY A 150 27.32 -6.70 -17.03
N ARG A 151 28.22 -7.45 -17.68
CA ARG A 151 28.01 -8.26 -18.88
C ARG A 151 26.70 -9.08 -18.86
N VAL A 152 25.93 -8.95 -19.94
CA VAL A 152 24.74 -9.74 -20.27
C VAL A 152 25.13 -10.79 -21.34
N PRO A 153 24.63 -12.03 -21.31
CA PRO A 153 24.96 -13.04 -22.31
C PRO A 153 24.37 -12.68 -23.68
N ALA A 154 25.16 -12.85 -24.74
CA ALA A 154 24.75 -12.59 -26.11
C ALA A 154 23.73 -13.64 -26.59
N LEU A 155 22.63 -13.17 -27.16
CA LEU A 155 21.83 -13.97 -28.09
C LEU A 155 22.31 -13.68 -29.50
N HIS A 156 22.57 -14.75 -30.24
CA HIS A 156 23.25 -14.79 -31.54
C HIS A 156 22.42 -14.22 -32.71
N GLU A 157 22.07 -12.94 -32.65
CA GLU A 157 21.74 -12.16 -33.85
C GLU A 157 22.36 -10.77 -33.73
N GLU A 158 23.31 -10.45 -34.61
CA GLU A 158 23.83 -9.09 -34.75
C GLU A 158 22.70 -8.15 -35.24
N HIS A 159 22.73 -6.90 -34.77
CA HIS A 159 21.86 -5.87 -35.32
C HIS A 159 22.14 -5.75 -36.84
N PRO A 160 21.12 -5.65 -37.71
CA PRO A 160 21.31 -5.68 -39.17
C PRO A 160 22.28 -4.60 -39.69
N ASP A 161 22.48 -3.52 -38.94
CA ASP A 161 23.39 -2.41 -39.28
C ASP A 161 24.67 -2.32 -38.41
N GLY A 162 25.03 -3.36 -37.65
CA GLY A 162 26.24 -3.35 -36.79
C GLY A 162 26.08 -2.67 -35.42
N PRO A 163 27.17 -2.40 -34.67
CA PRO A 163 27.12 -1.81 -33.33
C PRO A 163 26.50 -0.41 -33.33
N LEU A 164 25.57 -0.17 -32.41
CA LEU A 164 24.72 1.01 -32.41
C LEU A 164 25.43 2.31 -31.95
N PRO A 165 25.05 3.49 -32.49
CA PRO A 165 25.64 4.77 -32.12
C PRO A 165 25.37 5.16 -30.65
N ASN A 166 26.32 5.85 -30.03
CA ASN A 166 26.26 6.33 -28.63
C ASN A 166 25.49 7.67 -28.49
N ASP A 167 24.43 7.87 -29.29
CA ASP A 167 23.72 9.15 -29.43
C ASP A 167 22.53 9.32 -28.46
N GLY A 168 22.34 8.38 -27.54
CA GLY A 168 21.29 8.41 -26.52
C GLY A 168 19.90 7.94 -27.00
N ARG A 169 19.80 7.36 -28.21
CA ARG A 169 18.56 6.75 -28.72
C ARG A 169 18.48 5.26 -28.36
N TYR A 170 17.26 4.80 -28.07
CA TYR A 170 16.97 3.39 -27.82
C TYR A 170 15.82 2.90 -28.69
N THR A 171 16.00 1.76 -29.35
CA THR A 171 15.04 1.16 -30.27
C THR A 171 14.13 0.11 -29.60
N ALA A 172 13.04 -0.25 -30.27
CA ALA A 172 12.15 -1.32 -29.86
C ALA A 172 12.90 -2.66 -29.75
N TRP A 173 13.83 -2.92 -30.66
CA TRP A 173 14.69 -4.11 -30.62
C TRP A 173 15.58 -4.15 -29.37
N GLN A 174 16.18 -3.03 -28.97
CA GLN A 174 17.00 -3.00 -27.75
C GLN A 174 16.18 -3.26 -26.47
N VAL A 175 14.90 -2.88 -26.45
CA VAL A 175 13.97 -3.27 -25.38
C VAL A 175 13.71 -4.78 -25.42
N ALA A 176 13.42 -5.33 -26.62
CA ALA A 176 13.19 -6.76 -26.84
C ALA A 176 14.43 -7.63 -26.54
N CYS A 177 15.64 -7.08 -26.62
CA CYS A 177 16.89 -7.76 -26.28
C CYS A 177 17.35 -7.53 -24.82
N ARG A 178 16.56 -6.81 -23.99
CA ARG A 178 16.94 -6.42 -22.62
C ARG A 178 18.26 -5.61 -22.52
N LEU A 179 18.57 -4.83 -23.55
CA LEU A 179 19.74 -3.94 -23.60
C LEU A 179 19.41 -2.52 -23.12
N ALA A 180 18.13 -2.18 -23.01
CA ALA A 180 17.67 -0.86 -22.60
C ALA A 180 17.82 -0.63 -21.07
N PRO A 181 18.25 0.56 -20.62
CA PRO A 181 18.33 0.90 -19.20
C PRO A 181 16.92 1.08 -18.59
N ALA A 182 16.84 1.03 -17.26
CA ALA A 182 15.57 1.07 -16.52
C ALA A 182 14.68 2.27 -16.87
N LYS A 183 15.26 3.45 -17.16
CA LYS A 183 14.51 4.64 -17.59
C LYS A 183 13.74 4.39 -18.90
N VAL A 184 14.40 3.75 -19.87
CA VAL A 184 13.81 3.43 -21.18
C VAL A 184 12.77 2.32 -21.04
N VAL A 185 13.04 1.31 -20.21
CA VAL A 185 12.07 0.26 -19.88
C VAL A 185 10.80 0.87 -19.27
N ASN A 186 10.93 1.80 -18.31
CA ASN A 186 9.79 2.46 -17.69
C ASN A 186 8.99 3.30 -18.72
N HIS A 187 9.70 4.03 -19.60
CA HIS A 187 9.07 4.77 -20.70
C HIS A 187 8.33 3.83 -21.66
N PHE A 188 8.93 2.70 -22.00
CA PHE A 188 8.32 1.69 -22.85
C PHE A 188 7.04 1.13 -22.22
N LEU A 189 7.09 0.71 -20.95
CA LEU A 189 5.92 0.15 -20.27
C LEU A 189 4.78 1.17 -20.16
N ALA A 190 5.08 2.42 -19.85
CA ALA A 190 4.07 3.47 -19.75
C ALA A 190 3.32 3.72 -21.07
N ASN A 191 4.00 3.60 -22.22
CA ASN A 191 3.44 4.01 -23.51
C ASN A 191 3.01 2.84 -24.41
N TYR A 192 3.67 1.68 -24.28
CA TYR A 192 3.53 0.56 -25.21
C TYR A 192 2.97 -0.71 -24.56
N ALA A 193 3.01 -0.86 -23.23
CA ALA A 193 2.39 -2.00 -22.58
C ALA A 193 0.86 -1.90 -22.58
N PRO A 194 0.14 -3.04 -22.66
CA PRO A 194 -1.30 -3.06 -22.51
C PRO A 194 -1.67 -2.51 -21.11
N PRO A 195 -2.71 -1.65 -21.02
CA PRO A 195 -3.16 -1.15 -19.73
C PRO A 195 -3.87 -2.25 -18.93
N VAL A 196 -3.83 -2.13 -17.61
CA VAL A 196 -4.62 -2.95 -16.67
C VAL A 196 -5.93 -2.23 -16.40
N LEU A 197 -7.05 -2.92 -16.57
CA LEU A 197 -8.38 -2.43 -16.19
C LEU A 197 -8.90 -3.27 -15.02
N ASP A 198 -9.20 -2.62 -13.90
CA ASP A 198 -9.84 -3.22 -12.74
C ASP A 198 -11.19 -2.54 -12.47
N PRO A 199 -12.31 -3.09 -12.97
CA PRO A 199 -13.61 -2.47 -12.83
C PRO A 199 -14.18 -2.56 -11.41
N PHE A 200 -13.57 -3.35 -10.53
CA PHE A 200 -14.02 -3.63 -9.16
C PHE A 200 -12.85 -3.52 -8.18
N ALA A 201 -12.20 -2.35 -8.20
CA ALA A 201 -10.90 -2.18 -7.57
C ALA A 201 -10.91 -2.30 -6.04
N GLY A 202 -12.04 -2.03 -5.40
CA GLY A 202 -12.15 -2.08 -3.94
C GLY A 202 -11.01 -1.30 -3.28
N GLY A 203 -10.24 -1.97 -2.41
CA GLY A 203 -9.10 -1.34 -1.72
C GLY A 203 -7.87 -1.03 -2.59
N GLY A 204 -7.88 -1.34 -3.90
CA GLY A 204 -6.86 -0.92 -4.84
C GLY A 204 -5.64 -1.82 -4.99
N SER A 205 -5.72 -3.10 -4.61
CA SER A 205 -4.58 -4.02 -4.68
C SER A 205 -4.01 -4.21 -6.09
N ILE A 206 -4.88 -4.46 -7.09
CA ILE A 206 -4.45 -4.67 -8.48
C ILE A 206 -3.85 -3.38 -9.08
N PRO A 207 -4.53 -2.21 -9.06
CA PRO A 207 -3.97 -1.00 -9.65
C PRO A 207 -2.67 -0.54 -8.95
N LEU A 208 -2.53 -0.76 -7.64
CA LEU A 208 -1.28 -0.49 -6.92
C LEU A 208 -0.12 -1.36 -7.42
N GLU A 209 -0.33 -2.66 -7.54
CA GLU A 209 0.72 -3.58 -8.01
C GLU A 209 1.02 -3.38 -9.51
N ALA A 210 0.03 -3.02 -10.31
CA ALA A 210 0.22 -2.63 -11.70
C ALA A 210 1.13 -1.38 -11.80
N GLN A 211 0.90 -0.35 -10.98
CA GLN A 211 1.76 0.82 -10.91
C GLN A 211 3.20 0.46 -10.48
N ARG A 212 3.38 -0.43 -9.51
CA ARG A 212 4.70 -0.95 -9.11
C ARG A 212 5.41 -1.66 -10.26
N LEU A 213 4.69 -2.39 -11.10
CA LEU A 213 5.20 -3.02 -12.32
C LEU A 213 5.35 -2.04 -13.50
N GLY A 214 5.10 -0.74 -13.32
CA GLY A 214 5.28 0.28 -14.37
C GLY A 214 4.16 0.29 -15.42
N LEU A 215 3.04 -0.38 -15.15
CA LEU A 215 1.91 -0.47 -16.04
C LEU A 215 0.93 0.68 -15.80
N ARG A 216 0.24 1.10 -16.87
CA ARG A 216 -0.94 1.96 -16.76
C ARG A 216 -2.08 1.16 -16.16
N ALA A 217 -2.71 1.71 -15.13
CA ALA A 217 -3.85 1.08 -14.46
C ALA A 217 -5.06 2.03 -14.47
N HIS A 218 -6.21 1.49 -14.89
CA HIS A 218 -7.51 2.12 -14.80
C HIS A 218 -8.35 1.34 -13.80
N ALA A 219 -8.85 2.02 -12.78
CA ALA A 219 -9.58 1.42 -11.68
C ALA A 219 -10.92 2.12 -11.50
N SER A 220 -11.98 1.35 -11.29
CA SER A 220 -13.30 1.87 -10.90
C SER A 220 -13.88 1.10 -9.73
N ASP A 221 -14.80 1.75 -9.02
CA ASP A 221 -15.66 1.12 -8.02
C ASP A 221 -16.95 1.94 -7.94
N LEU A 222 -18.07 1.28 -7.63
CA LEU A 222 -19.36 1.96 -7.47
C LEU A 222 -19.40 2.75 -6.14
N ASN A 223 -18.72 2.26 -5.11
CA ASN A 223 -18.71 2.91 -3.82
C ASN A 223 -17.68 4.07 -3.80
N PRO A 224 -18.04 5.28 -3.36
CA PRO A 224 -17.11 6.41 -3.33
C PRO A 224 -15.95 6.23 -2.34
N VAL A 225 -16.12 5.43 -1.29
CA VAL A 225 -15.08 5.15 -0.29
C VAL A 225 -13.85 4.45 -0.90
N PRO A 226 -13.97 3.29 -1.59
CA PRO A 226 -12.83 2.66 -2.26
C PRO A 226 -12.24 3.55 -3.35
N VAL A 227 -13.03 4.32 -4.08
CA VAL A 227 -12.50 5.30 -5.04
C VAL A 227 -11.56 6.29 -4.34
N LEU A 228 -11.96 6.83 -3.19
CA LEU A 228 -11.12 7.74 -2.40
C LEU A 228 -9.84 7.04 -1.89
N ILE A 229 -9.94 5.79 -1.44
CA ILE A 229 -8.78 4.97 -1.02
C ILE A 229 -7.79 4.80 -2.16
N ASN A 230 -8.27 4.43 -3.36
CA ASN A 230 -7.44 4.28 -4.55
C ASN A 230 -6.74 5.61 -4.91
N LYS A 231 -7.46 6.74 -4.86
CA LYS A 231 -6.88 8.06 -5.10
C LYS A 231 -5.77 8.38 -4.11
N ALA A 232 -6.02 8.16 -2.82
CA ALA A 232 -5.06 8.42 -1.76
C ALA A 232 -3.81 7.52 -1.84
N LEU A 233 -3.96 6.27 -2.28
CA LEU A 233 -2.86 5.30 -2.36
C LEU A 233 -2.03 5.42 -3.66
N ILE A 234 -2.69 5.66 -4.79
CA ILE A 234 -2.12 5.39 -6.13
C ILE A 234 -2.01 6.67 -6.97
N GLU A 235 -3.04 7.53 -6.95
CA GLU A 235 -3.13 8.70 -7.84
C GLU A 235 -2.42 9.93 -7.25
N ILE A 236 -2.67 10.23 -5.98
CA ILE A 236 -2.20 11.47 -5.34
C ILE A 236 -0.69 11.42 -5.05
N PRO A 237 -0.13 10.42 -4.34
CA PRO A 237 1.27 10.49 -3.89
C PRO A 237 2.31 10.70 -5.00
N PRO A 238 2.22 10.04 -6.18
CA PRO A 238 3.18 10.25 -7.26
C PRO A 238 3.13 11.66 -7.86
N ARG A 239 1.97 12.33 -7.85
CA ARG A 239 1.82 13.70 -8.38
C ARG A 239 2.55 14.74 -7.54
N PHE A 240 2.74 14.45 -6.25
CA PHE A 240 3.42 15.33 -5.29
C PHE A 240 4.81 14.80 -4.91
N ALA A 241 5.33 13.81 -5.64
CA ALA A 241 6.64 13.26 -5.36
C ALA A 241 7.75 14.30 -5.60
N GLY A 242 8.60 14.52 -4.60
CA GLY A 242 9.69 15.50 -4.64
C GLY A 242 9.25 16.95 -4.50
N LEU A 243 7.96 17.22 -4.30
CA LEU A 243 7.46 18.57 -4.08
C LEU A 243 7.56 18.98 -2.59
N PRO A 244 7.87 20.25 -2.29
CA PRO A 244 7.85 20.75 -0.93
C PRO A 244 6.40 20.82 -0.37
N PRO A 245 6.25 20.76 0.96
CA PRO A 245 4.95 20.96 1.61
C PRO A 245 4.44 22.39 1.37
N VAL A 246 3.12 22.55 1.32
CA VAL A 246 2.46 23.85 1.10
C VAL A 246 1.84 24.45 2.35
N ASN A 247 1.88 23.75 3.48
CA ASN A 247 1.33 24.25 4.74
C ASN A 247 2.01 25.56 5.18
N PRO A 248 1.26 26.48 5.84
CA PRO A 248 1.79 27.78 6.24
C PRO A 248 3.03 27.72 7.13
N ALA A 249 3.10 26.74 8.05
CA ALA A 249 4.23 26.60 8.97
C ALA A 249 5.55 26.37 8.22
N ARG A 250 5.55 25.52 7.18
CA ARG A 250 6.74 25.25 6.37
C ARG A 250 7.02 26.29 5.29
N LYS A 251 5.98 26.97 4.78
CA LYS A 251 6.18 28.10 3.85
C LYS A 251 6.97 29.24 4.48
N ALA A 252 6.75 29.51 5.77
CA ALA A 252 7.50 30.52 6.51
C ALA A 252 8.99 30.14 6.65
N ASP A 253 9.29 28.87 6.97
CA ASP A 253 10.65 28.33 7.07
C ASP A 253 11.40 28.34 5.72
N LEU A 254 10.73 27.96 4.63
CA LEU A 254 11.31 27.98 3.29
C LEU A 254 11.60 29.41 2.83
N TRP A 255 10.72 30.36 3.13
CA TRP A 255 10.92 31.77 2.80
C TRP A 255 12.07 32.38 3.61
N SER A 256 12.19 32.12 4.92
CA SER A 256 13.30 32.62 5.74
C SER A 256 14.65 32.04 5.30
N THR A 257 14.68 30.74 4.96
CA THR A 257 15.89 30.06 4.48
C THR A 257 16.34 30.55 3.10
N LEU A 258 15.40 30.83 2.18
CA LEU A 258 15.70 31.32 0.83
C LEU A 258 15.98 32.83 0.77
N SER A 259 15.46 33.62 1.72
CA SER A 259 15.65 35.08 1.76
C SER A 259 16.89 35.52 2.55
N GLY A 260 17.62 34.60 3.20
CA GLY A 260 18.80 34.91 3.99
C GLY A 260 18.54 35.78 5.23
N GLN A 261 17.27 35.97 5.60
CA GLN A 261 16.86 36.72 6.78
C GLN A 261 16.60 35.74 7.92
N ASN A 262 17.42 35.84 8.97
CA ASN A 262 17.18 35.20 10.26
C ASN A 262 15.87 35.73 10.85
N ALA A 263 14.75 35.12 10.47
CA ALA A 263 13.48 35.34 11.15
C ALA A 263 13.55 34.64 12.51
N HIS A 264 13.59 35.45 13.55
CA HIS A 264 13.67 35.03 14.93
C HIS A 264 12.70 33.89 15.27
N ALA A 265 13.25 32.93 16.02
CA ALA A 265 12.60 31.77 16.59
C ALA A 265 11.22 32.08 17.17
N TRP A 266 10.20 31.39 16.66
CA TRP A 266 8.98 31.14 17.42
C TRP A 266 9.05 29.72 17.98
N ASN A 267 9.27 29.65 19.29
CA ASN A 267 9.15 28.42 20.07
C ASN A 267 7.68 27.98 20.12
N ALA A 268 7.41 26.76 19.68
CA ALA A 268 6.31 25.94 20.19
C ALA A 268 6.64 24.46 19.91
N ASP A 269 7.25 23.81 20.90
CA ASP A 269 7.29 22.37 21.20
C ASP A 269 6.78 21.37 20.15
N VAL A 270 7.40 21.37 18.97
CA VAL A 270 7.39 20.22 18.06
C VAL A 270 8.85 19.81 17.93
N SER A 271 9.28 18.87 18.78
CA SER A 271 10.60 18.26 18.68
C SER A 271 10.84 17.82 17.23
N PRO A 272 11.80 18.44 16.50
CA PRO A 272 12.10 18.02 15.16
C PRO A 272 12.68 16.60 15.25
N ALA A 273 12.07 15.67 14.51
CA ALA A 273 12.65 14.35 14.34
C ALA A 273 14.08 14.54 13.83
N LYS A 274 15.07 14.11 14.63
CA LYS A 274 16.51 14.22 14.37
C LYS A 274 16.81 14.13 12.88
N GLU A 275 17.16 15.26 12.26
CA GLU A 275 17.68 15.30 10.91
C GLU A 275 18.98 14.51 10.88
N LYS A 276 18.94 13.34 10.23
CA LYS A 276 20.16 12.69 9.76
C LYS A 276 20.50 13.33 8.42
N ASN A 277 21.64 14.01 8.36
CA ASN A 277 22.27 14.56 7.16
C ASN A 277 22.05 13.64 5.95
N CYS A 278 21.16 14.04 5.05
CA CYS A 278 20.98 13.38 3.77
C CYS A 278 21.76 14.21 2.74
N GLY A 279 22.73 13.57 2.10
CA GLY A 279 23.66 14.23 1.16
C GLY A 279 22.93 14.96 0.05
N GLN A 280 23.53 16.09 -0.36
CA GLN A 280 23.10 16.93 -1.46
C GLN A 280 23.05 16.13 -2.77
N ASP A 281 21.86 15.70 -3.16
CA ASP A 281 21.53 15.31 -4.53
C ASP A 281 20.54 16.34 -5.07
N SER A 282 20.64 16.64 -6.37
CA SER A 282 19.92 17.63 -7.18
C SER A 282 18.39 17.47 -7.27
N ARG A 283 17.77 16.74 -6.34
CA ARG A 283 16.34 16.68 -6.08
C ARG A 283 16.09 17.59 -4.87
N GLY A 284 15.04 18.40 -4.85
CA GLY A 284 14.75 19.26 -3.69
C GLY A 284 14.79 18.49 -2.35
N PRO A 285 14.85 19.16 -1.19
CA PRO A 285 15.14 18.51 0.11
C PRO A 285 14.15 17.38 0.51
N TYR A 286 13.07 17.19 -0.23
CA TYR A 286 12.04 16.19 0.02
C TYR A 286 12.18 14.98 -0.91
N ASN A 287 12.29 13.79 -0.32
CA ASN A 287 12.34 12.53 -1.05
C ASN A 287 10.94 11.89 -1.13
N GLY A 288 10.53 11.47 -2.33
CA GLY A 288 9.24 10.81 -2.55
C GLY A 288 8.07 11.70 -2.09
N ALA A 289 7.11 11.13 -1.37
CA ALA A 289 5.91 11.85 -0.92
C ALA A 289 6.07 12.54 0.45
N GLN A 290 7.29 12.87 0.88
CA GLN A 290 7.55 13.48 2.20
C GLN A 290 6.83 14.83 2.38
N GLY A 291 6.90 15.74 1.42
CA GLY A 291 6.20 17.03 1.49
C GLY A 291 4.69 16.86 1.63
N LEU A 292 4.09 15.99 0.81
CA LEU A 292 2.67 15.64 0.94
C LEU A 292 2.34 15.05 2.32
N ALA A 293 3.19 14.17 2.86
CA ALA A 293 2.97 13.57 4.17
C ALA A 293 3.04 14.61 5.31
N GLU A 294 3.86 15.65 5.19
CA GLU A 294 3.85 16.79 6.12
C GLU A 294 2.54 17.56 6.06
N ASP A 295 2.05 17.87 4.85
CA ASP A 295 0.77 18.57 4.68
C ASP A 295 -0.41 17.75 5.22
N VAL A 296 -0.45 16.44 4.95
CA VAL A 296 -1.49 15.55 5.50
C VAL A 296 -1.50 15.57 7.03
N ARG A 297 -0.32 15.58 7.67
CA ARG A 297 -0.23 15.69 9.13
C ARG A 297 -0.70 17.06 9.62
N TYR A 298 -0.25 18.14 8.98
CA TYR A 298 -0.61 19.50 9.37
C TYR A 298 -2.11 19.76 9.26
N TYR A 299 -2.72 19.49 8.10
CA TYR A 299 -4.15 19.70 7.89
C TYR A 299 -5.01 18.69 8.65
N GLY A 300 -4.52 17.47 8.85
CA GLY A 300 -5.18 16.49 9.71
C GLY A 300 -5.22 16.94 11.18
N GLN A 301 -4.11 17.52 11.67
CA GLN A 301 -4.03 18.13 13.00
C GLN A 301 -5.00 19.31 13.12
N TRP A 302 -4.97 20.24 12.17
CA TRP A 302 -5.90 21.38 12.13
C TRP A 302 -7.37 20.94 12.12
N MET A 303 -7.71 19.97 11.26
CA MET A 303 -9.08 19.45 11.17
C MET A 303 -9.54 18.81 12.49
N ARG A 304 -8.65 18.07 13.16
CA ARG A 304 -8.93 17.51 14.49
C ARG A 304 -9.19 18.60 15.52
N ASP A 305 -8.35 19.63 15.56
CA ASP A 305 -8.48 20.71 16.54
C ASP A 305 -9.74 21.54 16.31
N GLU A 306 -10.11 21.79 15.04
CA GLU A 306 -11.37 22.43 14.69
C GLU A 306 -12.59 21.56 15.05
N ALA A 307 -12.49 20.24 14.90
CA ALA A 307 -13.52 19.32 15.38
C ALA A 307 -13.64 19.36 16.90
N GLU A 308 -12.54 19.31 17.64
CA GLU A 308 -12.54 19.41 19.12
C GLU A 308 -13.19 20.72 19.59
N LYS A 309 -12.90 21.86 18.94
CA LYS A 309 -13.57 23.14 19.27
C LYS A 309 -15.08 23.08 19.08
N ARG A 310 -15.54 22.48 17.98
CA ARG A 310 -16.97 22.46 17.61
C ARG A 310 -17.78 21.44 18.40
N ILE A 311 -17.22 20.24 18.60
CA ILE A 311 -17.96 19.09 19.14
C ILE A 311 -17.28 18.41 20.32
N GLY A 312 -16.10 18.87 20.75
CA GLY A 312 -15.37 18.25 21.87
C GLY A 312 -16.13 18.30 23.19
N HIS A 313 -17.03 19.28 23.37
CA HIS A 313 -17.93 19.34 24.52
C HIS A 313 -18.88 18.12 24.61
N LEU A 314 -19.11 17.40 23.50
CA LEU A 314 -19.87 16.14 23.48
C LEU A 314 -19.07 14.96 24.04
N TYR A 315 -17.74 15.10 24.22
CA TYR A 315 -16.81 14.05 24.65
C TYR A 315 -16.21 14.42 26.01
N PRO A 316 -16.95 14.22 27.12
CA PRO A 316 -16.52 14.67 28.44
C PRO A 316 -15.22 13.98 28.87
N LYS A 317 -14.46 14.67 29.72
CA LYS A 317 -13.26 14.13 30.35
C LYS A 317 -13.65 13.40 31.65
N VAL A 318 -13.00 12.28 31.92
CA VAL A 318 -13.14 11.51 33.16
C VAL A 318 -11.78 11.42 33.82
N LYS A 319 -11.68 11.93 35.06
CA LYS A 319 -10.48 11.79 35.86
C LYS A 319 -10.40 10.37 36.41
N ILE A 320 -9.26 9.71 36.23
CA ILE A 320 -9.03 8.37 36.73
C ILE A 320 -8.64 8.45 38.21
N THR A 321 -9.44 7.82 39.07
CA THR A 321 -9.26 7.81 40.52
C THR A 321 -8.74 6.45 41.00
N GLN A 322 -8.17 6.44 42.21
CA GLN A 322 -7.70 5.20 42.83
C GLN A 322 -8.87 4.24 43.09
N GLU A 323 -10.02 4.79 43.49
CA GLU A 323 -11.27 4.03 43.68
C GLU A 323 -11.67 3.25 42.42
N MET A 324 -11.52 3.82 41.21
CA MET A 324 -11.82 3.10 39.97
C MET A 324 -10.90 1.89 39.78
N VAL A 325 -9.61 2.04 40.06
CA VAL A 325 -8.61 0.97 39.94
C VAL A 325 -8.93 -0.15 40.93
N ASP A 326 -9.19 0.22 42.17
CA ASP A 326 -9.52 -0.69 43.27
C ASP A 326 -10.87 -1.39 43.02
N ASP A 327 -11.83 -0.73 42.37
CA ASP A 327 -13.12 -1.28 41.93
C ASP A 327 -13.00 -2.08 40.62
N GLY A 328 -12.01 -2.97 40.55
CA GLY A 328 -11.91 -3.98 39.51
C GLY A 328 -11.48 -3.48 38.12
N ARG A 329 -10.78 -2.34 38.05
CA ARG A 329 -10.16 -1.81 36.83
C ARG A 329 -8.65 -1.62 36.98
N PRO A 330 -7.87 -2.68 37.25
CA PRO A 330 -6.41 -2.60 37.27
C PRO A 330 -5.81 -2.13 35.93
N ASP A 331 -6.56 -2.24 34.82
CA ASP A 331 -6.18 -1.68 33.52
C ASP A 331 -6.07 -0.15 33.50
N LEU A 332 -6.67 0.53 34.50
CA LEU A 332 -6.64 1.99 34.64
C LEU A 332 -5.45 2.51 35.46
N GLU A 333 -4.73 1.64 36.18
CA GLU A 333 -3.59 2.03 37.03
C GLU A 333 -2.54 2.90 36.29
N PRO A 334 -2.14 2.60 35.03
CA PRO A 334 -1.18 3.44 34.30
C PRO A 334 -1.68 4.86 33.98
N TYR A 335 -2.97 5.13 34.23
CA TYR A 335 -3.63 6.40 33.93
C TYR A 335 -4.08 7.15 35.18
N LEU A 336 -3.75 6.66 36.39
CA LEU A 336 -4.16 7.26 37.65
C LEU A 336 -3.86 8.77 37.69
N GLY A 337 -4.84 9.57 38.07
CA GLY A 337 -4.74 11.03 38.16
C GLY A 337 -4.90 11.77 36.83
N ARG A 338 -4.87 11.06 35.68
CA ARG A 338 -5.05 11.67 34.36
C ARG A 338 -6.53 11.84 34.03
N GLU A 339 -6.81 12.82 33.18
CA GLU A 339 -8.12 12.97 32.55
C GLU A 339 -8.12 12.27 31.19
N LEU A 340 -9.05 11.33 31.01
CA LEU A 340 -9.25 10.60 29.76
C LEU A 340 -10.52 11.07 29.07
N THR A 341 -10.52 11.06 27.73
CA THR A 341 -11.68 11.48 26.94
C THR A 341 -12.62 10.29 26.76
N VAL A 342 -13.91 10.48 27.04
CA VAL A 342 -14.94 9.49 26.68
C VAL A 342 -15.10 9.50 25.17
N ILE A 343 -14.75 8.40 24.50
CA ILE A 343 -14.78 8.29 23.03
C ILE A 343 -15.92 7.42 22.49
N ALA A 344 -16.67 6.75 23.36
CA ALA A 344 -17.73 5.83 22.98
C ALA A 344 -18.85 5.79 24.02
N TRP A 345 -20.08 5.63 23.53
CA TRP A 345 -21.28 5.44 24.35
C TRP A 345 -21.95 4.12 24.00
N LEU A 346 -22.42 3.40 25.01
CA LEU A 346 -23.29 2.25 24.84
C LEU A 346 -24.71 2.66 25.21
N TRP A 347 -25.60 2.57 24.22
CA TRP A 347 -27.01 2.89 24.38
C TRP A 347 -27.82 1.61 24.55
N ALA A 348 -28.70 1.58 25.54
CA ALA A 348 -29.66 0.50 25.75
C ALA A 348 -31.08 1.08 25.77
N ARG A 349 -32.02 0.41 25.11
CA ARG A 349 -33.44 0.70 25.31
C ARG A 349 -33.83 0.23 26.71
N THR A 350 -34.81 0.86 27.33
CA THR A 350 -35.33 0.42 28.63
C THR A 350 -36.80 0.07 28.53
N VAL A 351 -37.26 -0.91 29.31
CA VAL A 351 -38.68 -1.27 29.45
C VAL A 351 -39.04 -1.35 30.93
N ALA A 352 -40.31 -1.08 31.27
CA ALA A 352 -40.80 -1.34 32.62
C ALA A 352 -40.59 -2.82 32.99
N SER A 353 -40.01 -3.07 34.17
CA SER A 353 -39.78 -4.43 34.64
C SER A 353 -41.11 -5.17 34.79
N PRO A 354 -41.22 -6.42 34.29
CA PRO A 354 -42.40 -7.26 34.50
C PRO A 354 -42.48 -7.83 35.92
N ASP A 355 -41.39 -7.73 36.71
CA ASP A 355 -41.38 -8.18 38.10
C ASP A 355 -42.18 -7.20 38.99
N PRO A 356 -43.31 -7.64 39.58
CA PRO A 356 -44.16 -6.78 40.39
C PRO A 356 -43.44 -6.22 41.63
N SER A 357 -42.43 -6.93 42.16
CA SER A 357 -41.71 -6.54 43.37
C SER A 357 -40.87 -5.27 43.22
N VAL A 358 -40.53 -4.90 41.97
CA VAL A 358 -39.76 -3.69 41.66
C VAL A 358 -40.62 -2.56 41.11
N GLY A 359 -41.95 -2.70 41.11
CA GLY A 359 -42.90 -1.60 40.88
C GLY A 359 -42.80 -0.93 39.51
N GLY A 360 -42.55 -1.69 38.44
CA GLY A 360 -42.48 -1.17 37.07
C GLY A 360 -41.24 -0.34 36.75
N LYS A 361 -40.20 -0.37 37.60
CA LYS A 361 -38.93 0.32 37.32
C LYS A 361 -38.32 -0.15 36.01
N HIS A 362 -37.78 0.79 35.26
CA HIS A 362 -37.24 0.53 33.92
C HIS A 362 -35.94 -0.27 34.00
N VAL A 363 -35.83 -1.35 33.21
CA VAL A 363 -34.66 -2.22 33.08
C VAL A 363 -34.09 -2.13 31.66
N PRO A 364 -32.76 -2.23 31.47
CA PRO A 364 -32.15 -2.12 30.16
C PRO A 364 -32.36 -3.41 29.35
N LEU A 365 -32.65 -3.26 28.06
CA LEU A 365 -32.67 -4.34 27.09
C LEU A 365 -31.30 -4.43 26.43
N VAL A 366 -30.48 -5.35 26.92
CA VAL A 366 -29.12 -5.57 26.43
C VAL A 366 -28.98 -7.01 25.96
N ARG A 367 -28.59 -7.21 24.70
CA ARG A 367 -28.40 -8.55 24.14
C ARG A 367 -27.16 -9.25 24.69
N SER A 368 -26.16 -8.49 25.11
CA SER A 368 -24.97 -9.00 25.79
C SER A 368 -24.23 -7.87 26.49
N PHE A 369 -23.72 -8.16 27.67
CA PHE A 369 -22.87 -7.26 28.44
C PHE A 369 -21.37 -7.40 28.14
N TRP A 370 -21.00 -8.21 27.15
CA TRP A 370 -19.60 -8.32 26.71
C TRP A 370 -19.12 -7.04 26.02
N LEU A 371 -18.01 -6.48 26.49
CA LEU A 371 -17.26 -5.41 25.80
C LEU A 371 -16.16 -6.00 24.92
N SER A 372 -15.48 -7.05 25.39
CA SER A 372 -14.45 -7.78 24.64
C SER A 372 -14.44 -9.24 25.07
N LYS A 373 -14.50 -10.15 24.08
CA LYS A 373 -14.34 -11.60 24.28
C LYS A 373 -12.93 -12.10 23.94
N LYS A 374 -12.00 -11.18 23.63
CA LYS A 374 -10.66 -11.55 23.19
C LYS A 374 -9.90 -12.16 24.36
N LYS A 375 -9.37 -13.38 24.17
CA LYS A 375 -8.57 -14.08 25.19
C LYS A 375 -7.42 -13.21 25.71
N GLY A 376 -7.34 -13.05 27.02
CA GLY A 376 -6.35 -12.20 27.70
C GLY A 376 -6.63 -10.69 27.66
N LYS A 377 -7.74 -10.27 27.05
CA LYS A 377 -8.25 -8.89 27.00
C LYS A 377 -9.77 -8.87 27.17
N GLU A 378 -10.28 -9.78 27.99
CA GLU A 378 -11.70 -9.89 28.29
C GLU A 378 -12.16 -8.66 29.09
N ALA A 379 -13.33 -8.13 28.75
CA ALA A 379 -13.97 -7.05 29.49
C ALA A 379 -15.49 -7.14 29.33
N TYR A 380 -16.23 -6.82 30.39
CA TYR A 380 -17.68 -6.87 30.40
C TYR A 380 -18.28 -5.82 31.33
N VAL A 381 -19.56 -5.53 31.13
CA VAL A 381 -20.37 -4.70 32.01
C VAL A 381 -21.11 -5.60 33.00
N GLN A 382 -21.03 -5.31 34.28
CA GLN A 382 -21.74 -6.02 35.33
C GLN A 382 -22.82 -5.12 35.91
N PRO A 383 -24.11 -5.49 35.79
CA PRO A 383 -25.18 -4.85 36.53
C PRO A 383 -25.02 -5.13 38.02
N VAL A 384 -24.99 -4.08 38.84
CA VAL A 384 -24.97 -4.15 40.30
C VAL A 384 -26.32 -3.62 40.78
N VAL A 385 -27.18 -4.53 41.24
CA VAL A 385 -28.56 -4.20 41.62
C VAL A 385 -28.63 -3.86 43.10
N ASN A 386 -29.11 -2.66 43.43
CA ASN A 386 -29.52 -2.29 44.77
C ASN A 386 -31.03 -2.54 44.93
N ARG A 387 -31.40 -3.65 45.57
CA ARG A 387 -32.81 -4.07 45.70
C ARG A 387 -33.63 -3.17 46.62
N GLU A 388 -33.02 -2.62 47.67
CA GLU A 388 -33.70 -1.74 48.63
C GLU A 388 -34.12 -0.41 47.98
N LYS A 389 -33.22 0.19 47.19
CA LYS A 389 -33.50 1.40 46.41
C LYS A 389 -34.16 1.10 45.07
N GLY A 390 -34.21 -0.17 44.68
CA GLY A 390 -34.57 -0.66 43.34
C GLY A 390 -33.84 0.07 42.23
N THR A 391 -32.56 0.38 42.42
CA THR A 391 -31.70 0.96 41.39
C THR A 391 -30.70 -0.08 40.92
N TYR A 392 -30.08 0.15 39.76
CA TYR A 392 -28.95 -0.64 39.33
C TYR A 392 -27.87 0.28 38.78
N GLU A 393 -26.64 -0.09 39.04
CA GLU A 393 -25.44 0.56 38.51
C GLU A 393 -24.74 -0.39 37.55
N PHE A 394 -23.94 0.15 36.64
CA PHE A 394 -23.16 -0.65 35.72
C PHE A 394 -21.69 -0.47 36.02
N LYS A 395 -21.03 -1.56 36.37
CA LYS A 395 -19.60 -1.57 36.63
C LYS A 395 -18.87 -2.29 35.52
N VAL A 396 -17.80 -1.68 35.01
CA VAL A 396 -16.94 -2.35 34.03
C VAL A 396 -15.99 -3.28 34.80
N ARG A 397 -15.84 -4.51 34.31
CA ARG A 397 -14.94 -5.52 34.85
C ARG A 397 -14.01 -6.02 33.75
N VAL A 398 -12.78 -6.32 34.11
CA VAL A 398 -11.76 -6.89 33.21
C VAL A 398 -11.40 -8.31 33.62
N GLY A 399 -11.03 -9.12 32.63
CA GLY A 399 -10.75 -10.54 32.80
C GLY A 399 -11.99 -11.41 32.66
N LYS A 400 -11.87 -12.66 33.11
CA LYS A 400 -12.97 -13.64 33.02
C LYS A 400 -14.09 -13.26 33.99
N PRO A 401 -15.37 -13.46 33.60
CA PRO A 401 -16.49 -13.30 34.50
C PRO A 401 -16.32 -14.12 35.76
N LYS A 402 -16.55 -13.48 36.91
CA LYS A 402 -16.51 -14.09 38.24
C LYS A 402 -17.93 -14.24 38.79
N ASP A 403 -18.05 -14.96 39.90
CA ASP A 403 -19.27 -15.03 40.73
C ASP A 403 -20.52 -15.55 39.99
N GLY A 404 -20.31 -16.42 39.00
CA GLY A 404 -21.41 -17.05 38.24
C GLY A 404 -22.13 -16.11 37.26
N PHE A 405 -21.68 -14.87 37.09
CA PHE A 405 -22.23 -13.94 36.11
C PHE A 405 -21.88 -14.36 34.68
N ASP A 406 -22.89 -14.50 33.81
CA ASP A 406 -22.70 -14.76 32.38
C ASP A 406 -23.06 -13.49 31.57
N PRO A 407 -22.06 -12.73 31.07
CA PRO A 407 -22.34 -11.53 30.28
C PRO A 407 -23.03 -11.81 28.94
N GLY A 408 -23.17 -13.09 28.53
CA GLY A 408 -23.97 -13.51 27.40
C GLY A 408 -25.47 -13.58 27.68
N LYS A 409 -25.86 -13.72 28.96
CA LYS A 409 -27.25 -13.90 29.38
C LYS A 409 -27.78 -12.76 30.24
N GLY A 410 -26.89 -12.00 30.89
CA GLY A 410 -27.26 -10.89 31.77
C GLY A 410 -27.53 -11.35 33.19
#